data_AF-A0A1L9WF81-F1
#
_entry.id   AF-A0A1L9WF81-F1
#
_cell.length_a   1.000
_cell.length_b   1.000
_cell.length_c   1.000
_cell.angle_alpha   90.00
_cell.angle_beta   90.00
_cell.angle_gamma   90.00
#
_symmetry.space_group_name_H-M   'P 1'
#
loop_
_entity.id
_entity.type
_entity.pdbx_description
1 polymer ?
#
loop_
_entity_poly.entity_id
_entity_poly.type
_entity_poly.pdbx_seq_one_letter_code
_entity_poly.pdbx_strand_id
1 'polypeptide(L)'
;MLGHGAPAVDINSVDNQNPDLATSIYPRVSELDAPYSIPEASLRSAIHIPADFQYGRDGRTPVLLVPGTGTHGGEAYAPNLTKLLRQSPFGDPVWLNIPGRMCDASARNAEYVAYAIHYLSARCTQKIAVIAWSQGCITTQWALKYWPSARGPVQSFIALAADFAGTVAAWALCPFPGTQPGTPAVWNQTRNATFIRTLRSGGGDSAYVPTTSIYSATDEVVQPQSGPGASAFLRDARGVGVTNCELQLHVPRSFAAAGGLFCSHEAVLYHPLAWALIADAIQHGGPGKVERIDLATVCRRGRAEGIGLVDAARTQALAAGALKQILFFSPKPWREPELPGYAVEGERVEVEEAVVRDVVKGPAVAVASEMSGLVSV
;
A
#
# COMPACT_ATOMS: atom_id res chain seq x y z
N MET A 1 -21.87 -30.69 32.67
CA MET A 1 -21.06 -29.47 32.71
C MET A 1 -20.78 -29.05 31.28
N LEU A 2 -21.43 -28.01 30.80
CA LEU A 2 -21.17 -27.43 29.49
C LEU A 2 -19.81 -26.71 29.58
N GLY A 3 -18.82 -27.23 28.87
CA GLY A 3 -17.49 -26.65 28.80
C GLY A 3 -17.59 -25.20 28.34
N HIS A 4 -17.07 -24.28 29.14
CA HIS A 4 -16.88 -22.90 28.74
C HIS A 4 -15.82 -22.92 27.62
N GLY A 5 -16.28 -22.84 26.37
CA GLY A 5 -15.40 -22.63 25.24
C GLY A 5 -14.56 -21.38 25.48
N ALA A 6 -13.26 -21.46 25.20
CA ALA A 6 -12.41 -20.29 25.21
C ALA A 6 -13.08 -19.16 24.41
N PRO A 7 -13.01 -17.90 24.87
CA PRO A 7 -13.57 -16.78 24.13
C PRO A 7 -13.02 -16.78 22.70
N ALA A 8 -13.90 -16.57 21.71
CA ALA A 8 -13.49 -16.50 20.31
C ALA A 8 -12.45 -15.38 20.14
N VAL A 9 -11.33 -15.69 19.49
CA VAL A 9 -10.27 -14.72 19.21
C VAL A 9 -10.82 -13.60 18.33
N ASP A 10 -10.76 -12.36 18.82
CA ASP A 10 -11.17 -11.20 18.04
C ASP A 10 -10.09 -10.85 17.01
N ILE A 11 -10.28 -11.34 15.79
CA ILE A 11 -9.40 -11.09 14.64
C ILE A 11 -9.34 -9.62 14.23
N ASN A 12 -10.27 -8.78 14.68
CA ASN A 12 -10.34 -7.34 14.37
C ASN A 12 -9.89 -6.45 15.53
N SER A 13 -9.37 -7.03 16.63
CA SER A 13 -8.91 -6.27 17.78
C SER A 13 -7.82 -5.25 17.39
N VAL A 14 -7.94 -4.03 17.91
CA VAL A 14 -6.94 -2.97 17.83
C VAL A 14 -6.07 -2.87 19.10
N ASP A 15 -6.36 -3.72 20.08
CA ASP A 15 -5.78 -3.73 21.43
C ASP A 15 -5.04 -5.06 21.68
N ASN A 16 -4.28 -5.53 20.69
CA ASN A 16 -3.52 -6.78 20.79
C ASN A 16 -2.36 -6.62 21.79
N GLN A 17 -2.10 -7.65 22.58
CA GLN A 17 -1.01 -7.67 23.56
C GLN A 17 0.23 -8.30 22.94
N ASN A 18 1.08 -7.44 22.39
CA ASN A 18 2.33 -7.82 21.72
C ASN A 18 3.55 -7.53 22.60
N PRO A 19 4.46 -8.49 22.78
CA PRO A 19 5.62 -8.34 23.67
C PRO A 19 6.57 -7.22 23.24
N ASP A 20 7.25 -6.62 24.20
CA ASP A 20 8.34 -5.67 23.95
C ASP A 20 9.47 -6.30 23.12
N LEU A 21 10.22 -5.43 22.45
CA LEU A 21 11.43 -5.79 21.72
C LEU A 21 12.66 -5.57 22.61
N ALA A 22 13.68 -6.40 22.42
CA ALA A 22 14.97 -6.22 23.09
C ALA A 22 15.76 -5.02 22.56
N THR A 23 15.58 -4.69 21.27
CA THR A 23 16.18 -3.53 20.62
C THR A 23 15.08 -2.50 20.35
N SER A 24 15.33 -1.24 20.71
CA SER A 24 14.36 -0.18 20.46
C SER A 24 14.24 0.11 18.97
N ILE A 25 13.01 0.17 18.47
CA ILE A 25 12.67 0.63 17.12
C ILE A 25 11.94 1.98 17.14
N TYR A 26 11.74 2.55 18.34
CA TYR A 26 11.02 3.78 18.60
C TYR A 26 11.91 4.71 19.45
N PRO A 27 11.91 6.05 19.23
CA PRO A 27 11.06 6.82 18.32
C PRO A 27 11.46 6.76 16.84
N ARG A 28 12.61 6.15 16.50
CA ARG A 28 13.06 5.95 15.12
C ARG A 28 14.06 4.79 15.04
N VAL A 29 14.12 4.10 13.90
CA VAL A 29 15.14 3.07 13.61
C VAL A 29 16.38 3.71 12.96
N SER A 30 16.17 4.75 12.15
CA SER A 30 17.23 5.54 11.49
C SER A 30 16.99 7.03 11.66
N GLU A 31 18.06 7.83 11.62
CA GLU A 31 17.98 9.31 11.61
C GLU A 31 17.27 9.85 10.35
N LEU A 32 17.17 9.06 9.28
CA LEU A 32 16.46 9.41 8.05
C LEU A 32 14.97 9.08 8.09
N ASP A 33 14.50 8.39 9.13
CA ASP A 33 13.09 8.06 9.27
C ASP A 33 12.29 9.27 9.76
N ALA A 34 11.09 9.43 9.21
CA ALA A 34 10.12 10.37 9.72
C ALA A 34 9.77 10.07 11.19
N PRO A 35 9.49 11.10 12.01
CA PRO A 35 9.05 10.91 13.38
C PRO A 35 7.65 10.28 13.42
N TYR A 36 7.43 9.37 14.37
CA TYR A 36 6.08 8.92 14.69
C TYR A 36 5.34 9.98 15.50
N SER A 37 4.07 10.24 15.15
CA SER A 37 3.12 11.03 15.93
C SER A 37 2.28 10.17 16.87
N ILE A 38 2.25 8.85 16.64
CA ILE A 38 1.47 7.89 17.41
C ILE A 38 2.33 7.26 18.51
N PRO A 39 1.81 7.09 19.75
CA PRO A 39 2.51 6.37 20.80
C PRO A 39 2.82 4.93 20.39
N GLU A 40 4.01 4.44 20.77
CA GLU A 40 4.46 3.10 20.42
C GLU A 40 3.46 2.00 20.81
N ALA A 41 2.86 2.11 22.00
CA ALA A 41 1.88 1.14 22.48
C ALA A 41 0.68 1.00 21.52
N SER A 42 0.18 2.11 20.97
CA SER A 42 -0.93 2.10 20.01
C SER A 42 -0.48 1.53 18.66
N LEU A 43 0.72 1.88 18.18
CA LEU A 43 1.28 1.32 16.96
C LEU A 43 1.40 -0.20 17.05
N ARG A 44 1.91 -0.70 18.18
CA ARG A 44 2.13 -2.12 18.41
C ARG A 44 0.84 -2.89 18.63
N SER A 45 -0.14 -2.32 19.32
CA SER A 45 -1.41 -3.01 19.62
C SER A 45 -2.26 -3.23 18.37
N ALA A 46 -2.05 -2.47 17.30
CA ALA A 46 -2.74 -2.66 16.02
C ALA A 46 -2.30 -3.93 15.25
N ILE A 47 -1.18 -4.57 15.64
CA ILE A 47 -0.65 -5.75 14.96
C ILE A 47 -1.32 -7.00 15.52
N HIS A 48 -2.09 -7.72 14.72
CA HIS A 48 -2.65 -9.00 15.14
C HIS A 48 -1.72 -10.14 14.70
N ILE A 49 -1.08 -10.78 15.68
CA ILE A 49 -0.19 -11.92 15.47
C ILE A 49 -0.93 -13.20 15.89
N PRO A 50 -1.24 -14.12 14.95
CA PRO A 50 -1.85 -15.39 15.29
C PRO A 50 -1.00 -16.17 16.31
N ALA A 51 -1.65 -16.90 17.22
CA ALA A 51 -0.97 -17.65 18.28
C ALA A 51 0.00 -18.72 17.73
N ASP A 52 -0.24 -19.21 16.53
CA ASP A 52 0.57 -20.21 15.84
C ASP A 52 1.54 -19.62 14.82
N PHE A 53 1.72 -18.29 14.80
CA PHE A 53 2.73 -17.62 13.98
C PHE A 53 4.15 -18.06 14.39
N GLN A 54 4.96 -18.45 13.41
CA GLN A 54 6.25 -19.12 13.61
C GLN A 54 7.45 -18.19 13.55
N TYR A 55 7.25 -16.90 13.27
CA TYR A 55 8.33 -15.90 13.22
C TYR A 55 9.46 -16.26 12.22
N GLY A 56 9.12 -17.00 11.16
CA GLY A 56 10.06 -17.47 10.15
C GLY A 56 10.94 -18.66 10.56
N ARG A 57 10.72 -19.26 11.74
CA ARG A 57 11.55 -20.37 12.26
C ARG A 57 11.31 -21.69 11.55
N ASP A 58 10.17 -21.83 10.88
CA ASP A 58 9.77 -22.99 10.09
C ASP A 58 10.07 -22.81 8.58
N GLY A 59 10.77 -21.74 8.21
CA GLY A 59 11.10 -21.39 6.83
C GLY A 59 10.00 -20.64 6.07
N ARG A 60 8.77 -20.51 6.61
CA ARG A 60 7.69 -19.75 5.96
C ARG A 60 7.88 -18.26 6.10
N THR A 61 7.80 -17.51 5.00
CA THR A 61 7.97 -16.05 4.96
C THR A 61 6.89 -15.38 5.82
N PRO A 62 7.25 -14.56 6.83
CA PRO A 62 6.32 -13.66 7.49
C PRO A 62 5.64 -12.75 6.48
N VAL A 63 4.31 -12.72 6.47
CA VAL A 63 3.54 -11.88 5.56
C VAL A 63 2.73 -10.88 6.35
N LEU A 64 3.07 -9.60 6.21
CA LEU A 64 2.29 -8.49 6.75
C LEU A 64 1.14 -8.15 5.80
N LEU A 65 -0.10 -8.26 6.26
CA LEU A 65 -1.30 -7.92 5.51
C LEU A 65 -1.85 -6.55 5.94
N VAL A 66 -1.89 -5.60 5.00
CA VAL A 66 -2.32 -4.20 5.24
C VAL A 66 -3.70 -3.97 4.61
N PRO A 67 -4.76 -3.67 5.40
CA PRO A 67 -6.13 -3.60 4.89
C PRO A 67 -6.42 -2.37 4.03
N GLY A 68 -7.58 -2.38 3.37
CA GLY A 68 -8.12 -1.28 2.57
C GLY A 68 -9.03 -0.34 3.37
N THR A 69 -9.50 0.73 2.70
CA THR A 69 -10.40 1.73 3.30
C THR A 69 -11.65 1.11 3.90
N GLY A 70 -12.01 1.50 5.12
CA GLY A 70 -13.22 1.03 5.79
C GLY A 70 -13.09 -0.38 6.37
N THR A 71 -11.90 -0.99 6.36
CA THR A 71 -11.70 -2.36 6.84
C THR A 71 -10.58 -2.49 7.89
N HIS A 72 -10.71 -3.51 8.74
CA HIS A 72 -9.59 -4.06 9.49
C HIS A 72 -8.97 -5.24 8.72
N GLY A 73 -7.72 -5.61 9.05
CA GLY A 73 -7.04 -6.74 8.41
C GLY A 73 -7.75 -8.07 8.63
N GLY A 74 -8.29 -8.30 9.84
CA GLY A 74 -8.95 -9.55 10.19
C GLY A 74 -10.10 -9.87 9.24
N GLU A 75 -11.10 -8.99 9.14
CA GLU A 75 -12.24 -9.16 8.24
C GLU A 75 -11.86 -9.15 6.76
N ALA A 76 -10.90 -8.30 6.36
CA ALA A 76 -10.49 -8.16 4.97
C ALA A 76 -9.85 -9.45 4.44
N TYR A 77 -9.04 -10.11 5.27
CA TYR A 77 -8.17 -11.20 4.83
C TYR A 77 -8.56 -12.60 5.33
N ALA A 78 -9.32 -12.73 6.42
CA ALA A 78 -9.73 -14.02 6.96
C ALA A 78 -10.40 -14.96 5.92
N PRO A 79 -11.34 -14.50 5.08
CA PRO A 79 -11.98 -15.41 4.12
C PRO A 79 -11.11 -15.71 2.89
N ASN A 80 -9.95 -15.07 2.71
CA ASN A 80 -9.15 -15.17 1.49
C ASN A 80 -7.65 -15.43 1.76
N LEU A 81 -6.79 -14.43 1.71
CA LEU A 81 -5.34 -14.56 1.76
C LEU A 81 -4.84 -15.13 3.09
N THR A 82 -5.48 -14.81 4.22
CA THR A 82 -5.09 -15.43 5.51
C THR A 82 -5.30 -16.94 5.46
N LYS A 83 -6.45 -17.38 4.92
CA LYS A 83 -6.75 -18.81 4.74
C LYS A 83 -5.73 -19.46 3.79
N LEU A 84 -5.46 -18.84 2.64
CA LEU A 84 -4.55 -19.37 1.64
C LEU A 84 -3.10 -19.44 2.13
N LEU A 85 -2.60 -18.40 2.79
CA LEU A 85 -1.24 -18.35 3.35
C LEU A 85 -1.05 -19.37 4.47
N ARG A 86 -2.01 -19.49 5.39
CA ARG A 86 -1.94 -20.49 6.48
C ARG A 86 -1.91 -21.93 5.96
N GLN A 87 -2.53 -22.19 4.82
CA GLN A 87 -2.53 -23.49 4.16
C GLN A 87 -1.31 -23.70 3.24
N SER A 88 -0.53 -22.64 2.98
CA SER A 88 0.62 -22.72 2.08
C SER A 88 1.90 -23.10 2.85
N PRO A 89 2.86 -23.77 2.17
CA PRO A 89 4.14 -24.11 2.77
C PRO A 89 5.14 -22.94 2.75
N PHE A 90 4.75 -21.74 2.29
CA PHE A 90 5.67 -20.65 2.01
C PHE A 90 5.40 -19.35 2.77
N GLY A 91 4.20 -19.16 3.33
CA GLY A 91 3.80 -17.90 3.96
C GLY A 91 3.17 -18.08 5.33
N ASP A 92 3.36 -17.11 6.21
CA ASP A 92 2.77 -17.09 7.55
C ASP A 92 2.19 -15.69 7.85
N PRO A 93 0.86 -15.52 7.90
CA PRO A 93 0.24 -14.19 7.90
C PRO A 93 0.14 -13.55 9.29
N VAL A 94 0.42 -12.26 9.33
CA VAL A 94 0.12 -11.29 10.38
C VAL A 94 -0.64 -10.15 9.73
N TRP A 95 -1.60 -9.52 10.40
CA TRP A 95 -2.35 -8.42 9.79
C TRP A 95 -2.49 -7.21 10.69
N LEU A 96 -2.73 -6.07 10.05
CA LEU A 96 -2.95 -4.80 10.72
C LEU A 96 -4.43 -4.53 10.92
N ASN A 97 -4.80 -4.19 12.14
CA ASN A 97 -6.08 -3.64 12.51
C ASN A 97 -5.87 -2.17 12.89
N ILE A 98 -5.72 -1.31 11.88
CA ILE A 98 -5.49 0.12 12.09
C ILE A 98 -6.76 0.75 12.69
N PRO A 99 -6.67 1.50 13.82
CA PRO A 99 -7.80 2.18 14.41
C PRO A 99 -8.57 3.05 13.41
N GLY A 100 -9.90 3.05 13.53
CA GLY A 100 -10.75 3.75 12.56
C GLY A 100 -10.86 3.03 11.21
N ARG A 101 -10.38 1.79 11.07
CA ARG A 101 -10.54 0.94 9.87
C ARG A 101 -10.01 1.62 8.61
N MET A 102 -8.82 2.19 8.69
CA MET A 102 -8.19 2.94 7.59
C MET A 102 -9.00 4.18 7.14
N CYS A 103 -9.97 4.69 7.89
CA CYS A 103 -10.73 5.89 7.47
C CYS A 103 -10.05 7.21 7.86
N ASP A 104 -9.08 7.19 8.78
CA ASP A 104 -8.30 8.36 9.18
C ASP A 104 -7.21 8.70 8.14
N ALA A 105 -6.47 9.80 8.32
CA ALA A 105 -5.54 10.34 7.34
C ALA A 105 -4.51 9.28 6.89
N SER A 106 -4.33 9.10 5.58
CA SER A 106 -3.50 8.02 5.03
C SER A 106 -2.04 8.11 5.49
N ALA A 107 -1.49 9.31 5.68
CA ALA A 107 -0.15 9.50 6.21
C ALA A 107 -0.02 9.01 7.67
N ARG A 108 -1.07 9.15 8.48
CA ARG A 108 -1.15 8.64 9.85
C ARG A 108 -1.34 7.12 9.86
N ASN A 109 -2.15 6.57 8.95
CA ASN A 109 -2.29 5.12 8.77
C ASN A 109 -0.95 4.46 8.39
N ALA A 110 -0.11 5.16 7.61
CA ALA A 110 1.22 4.68 7.21
C ALA A 110 2.20 4.51 8.38
N GLU A 111 2.03 5.24 9.49
CA GLU A 111 2.85 5.05 10.69
C GLU A 111 2.72 3.63 11.27
N TYR A 112 1.51 3.08 11.29
CA TYR A 112 1.27 1.69 11.71
C TYR A 112 1.96 0.70 10.78
N VAL A 113 1.98 0.97 9.47
CA VAL A 113 2.64 0.10 8.50
C VAL A 113 4.15 0.13 8.69
N ALA A 114 4.75 1.32 8.79
CA ALA A 114 6.19 1.46 9.05
C ALA A 114 6.60 0.74 10.34
N TYR A 115 5.87 1.00 11.43
CA TYR A 115 6.15 0.36 12.72
C TYR A 115 5.99 -1.17 12.65
N ALA A 116 4.96 -1.68 12.00
CA ALA A 116 4.74 -3.12 11.86
C ALA A 116 5.85 -3.81 11.05
N ILE A 117 6.36 -3.15 10.00
CA ILE A 117 7.52 -3.65 9.24
C ILE A 117 8.73 -3.79 10.16
N HIS A 118 9.07 -2.73 10.91
CA HIS A 118 10.20 -2.76 11.84
C HIS A 118 10.02 -3.78 12.96
N TYR A 119 8.82 -3.82 13.55
CA TYR A 119 8.48 -4.73 14.63
C TYR A 119 8.59 -6.19 14.20
N LEU A 120 8.02 -6.55 13.04
CA LEU A 120 8.16 -7.90 12.51
C LEU A 120 9.60 -8.22 12.10
N SER A 121 10.32 -7.25 11.52
CA SER A 121 11.74 -7.43 11.20
C SER A 121 12.60 -7.71 12.43
N ALA A 122 12.27 -7.13 13.58
CA ALA A 122 13.01 -7.34 14.82
C ALA A 122 12.68 -8.70 15.48
N ARG A 123 11.53 -9.29 15.16
CA ARG A 123 11.08 -10.56 15.76
C ARG A 123 11.27 -11.78 14.88
N CYS A 124 11.32 -11.60 13.56
CA CYS A 124 11.41 -12.69 12.61
C CYS A 124 12.87 -12.94 12.21
N THR A 125 13.17 -14.19 11.85
CA THR A 125 14.51 -14.61 11.43
C THR A 125 14.83 -14.28 9.96
N GLN A 126 13.84 -13.82 9.21
CA GLN A 126 13.95 -13.54 7.78
C GLN A 126 13.21 -12.24 7.42
N LYS A 127 13.52 -11.75 6.21
CA LYS A 127 12.79 -10.63 5.61
C LYS A 127 11.31 -10.97 5.49
N ILE A 128 10.48 -9.93 5.51
CA ILE A 128 9.03 -10.07 5.42
C ILE A 128 8.55 -9.77 4.00
N ALA A 129 7.43 -10.36 3.62
CA ALA A 129 6.62 -9.88 2.51
C ALA A 129 5.53 -8.96 3.05
N VAL A 130 5.19 -7.92 2.29
CA VAL A 130 4.04 -7.06 2.59
C VAL A 130 3.01 -7.27 1.48
N ILE A 131 1.79 -7.65 1.84
CA ILE A 131 0.65 -7.65 0.93
C ILE A 131 -0.29 -6.54 1.38
N ALA A 132 -0.67 -5.67 0.47
CA ALA A 132 -1.63 -4.63 0.75
C ALA A 132 -2.75 -4.62 -0.27
N TRP A 133 -3.93 -4.16 0.16
CA TRP A 133 -5.10 -4.03 -0.68
C TRP A 133 -5.64 -2.60 -0.64
N SER A 134 -6.07 -2.07 -1.78
CA SER A 134 -6.69 -0.75 -1.87
C SER A 134 -5.78 0.33 -1.27
N GLN A 135 -6.30 1.18 -0.40
CA GLN A 135 -5.56 2.18 0.38
C GLN A 135 -4.35 1.63 1.16
N GLY A 136 -4.38 0.35 1.55
CA GLY A 136 -3.22 -0.31 2.15
C GLY A 136 -1.98 -0.15 1.29
N CYS A 137 -2.14 -0.07 -0.04
CA CYS A 137 -1.05 0.10 -0.98
C CYS A 137 -0.41 1.48 -0.87
N ILE A 138 -1.20 2.57 -0.87
CA ILE A 138 -0.67 3.93 -0.75
C ILE A 138 -0.07 4.21 0.62
N THR A 139 -0.62 3.60 1.68
CA THR A 139 -0.05 3.72 3.04
C THR A 139 1.25 2.94 3.17
N THR A 140 1.36 1.76 2.55
CA THR A 140 2.64 1.02 2.47
C THR A 140 3.69 1.76 1.66
N GLN A 141 3.34 2.31 0.50
CA GLN A 141 4.26 3.09 -0.33
C GLN A 141 4.69 4.39 0.38
N TRP A 142 3.78 5.03 1.12
CA TRP A 142 4.10 6.18 1.98
C TRP A 142 5.08 5.80 3.10
N ALA A 143 4.84 4.67 3.78
CA ALA A 143 5.75 4.14 4.79
C ALA A 143 7.16 3.90 4.21
N LEU A 144 7.25 3.25 3.06
CA LEU A 144 8.53 3.01 2.38
C LEU A 144 9.21 4.30 1.90
N LYS A 145 8.44 5.34 1.56
CA LYS A 145 8.98 6.66 1.20
C LYS A 145 9.61 7.35 2.41
N TYR A 146 8.87 7.49 3.50
CA TYR A 146 9.23 8.36 4.63
C TYR A 146 9.89 7.66 5.82
N TRP A 147 9.88 6.32 5.88
CA TRP A 147 10.70 5.51 6.78
C TRP A 147 11.66 4.66 5.96
N PRO A 148 12.75 5.22 5.38
CA PRO A 148 13.66 4.49 4.50
C PRO A 148 14.23 3.22 5.13
N SER A 149 14.37 3.16 6.46
CA SER A 149 14.83 1.95 7.17
C SER A 149 13.88 0.75 7.00
N ALA A 150 12.60 0.99 6.69
CA ALA A 150 11.62 -0.07 6.41
C ALA A 150 11.87 -0.80 5.08
N ARG A 151 12.69 -0.24 4.17
CA ARG A 151 12.95 -0.84 2.85
C ARG A 151 13.79 -2.11 2.94
N GLY A 152 14.81 -2.12 3.80
CA GLY A 152 15.74 -3.26 3.95
C GLY A 152 15.07 -4.57 4.38
N PRO A 153 14.17 -4.53 5.39
CA PRO A 153 13.42 -5.70 5.86
C PRO A 153 12.41 -6.31 4.89
N VAL A 154 11.95 -5.57 3.87
CA VAL A 154 10.89 -6.02 2.97
C VAL A 154 11.49 -6.69 1.74
N GLN A 155 11.22 -7.99 1.54
CA GLN A 155 11.71 -8.72 0.37
C GLN A 155 10.83 -8.54 -0.88
N SER A 156 9.54 -8.28 -0.68
CA SER A 156 8.56 -8.09 -1.74
C SER A 156 7.35 -7.32 -1.20
N PHE A 157 6.89 -6.35 -1.98
CA PHE A 157 5.63 -5.65 -1.76
C PHE A 157 4.62 -6.07 -2.84
N ILE A 158 3.57 -6.78 -2.46
CA ILE A 158 2.49 -7.16 -3.35
C ILE A 158 1.30 -6.23 -3.13
N ALA A 159 1.02 -5.39 -4.14
CA ALA A 159 -0.01 -4.37 -4.11
C ALA A 159 -1.24 -4.84 -4.90
N LEU A 160 -2.37 -4.98 -4.25
CA LEU A 160 -3.62 -5.50 -4.82
C LEU A 160 -4.64 -4.38 -4.98
N ALA A 161 -5.09 -4.15 -6.21
CA ALA A 161 -6.02 -3.08 -6.56
C ALA A 161 -5.59 -1.71 -6.00
N ALA A 162 -4.30 -1.39 -6.17
CA ALA A 162 -3.72 -0.16 -5.64
C ALA A 162 -4.27 1.10 -6.31
N ASP A 163 -4.22 2.19 -5.57
CA ASP A 163 -4.63 3.52 -5.99
C ASP A 163 -3.47 4.53 -5.84
N PHE A 164 -2.25 4.17 -6.29
CA PHE A 164 -1.06 5.03 -6.19
C PHE A 164 -1.19 6.38 -6.89
N ALA A 165 -2.11 6.52 -7.84
CA ALA A 165 -2.46 7.79 -8.45
C ALA A 165 -3.81 8.33 -8.00
N GLY A 166 -4.43 7.77 -6.95
CA GLY A 166 -5.79 8.04 -6.52
C GLY A 166 -6.84 7.55 -7.52
N THR A 167 -8.11 7.85 -7.24
CA THR A 167 -9.25 7.47 -8.10
C THR A 167 -10.04 8.68 -8.59
N VAL A 168 -10.63 8.54 -9.78
CA VAL A 168 -11.68 9.41 -10.30
C VAL A 168 -13.06 8.77 -10.27
N ALA A 169 -13.21 7.47 -9.97
CA ALA A 169 -14.50 6.76 -10.10
C ALA A 169 -15.40 6.84 -8.85
N ALA A 170 -14.84 7.08 -7.66
CA ALA A 170 -15.61 7.05 -6.42
C ALA A 170 -16.55 8.26 -6.22
N TRP A 171 -17.07 8.91 -7.28
CA TRP A 171 -17.84 10.17 -7.23
C TRP A 171 -18.97 10.20 -6.20
N ALA A 172 -19.63 9.08 -5.91
CA ALA A 172 -20.71 9.04 -4.92
C ALA A 172 -20.21 9.21 -3.46
N LEU A 173 -18.96 8.87 -3.18
CA LEU A 173 -18.30 9.02 -1.87
C LEU A 173 -17.17 10.06 -1.88
N CYS A 174 -16.66 10.41 -3.06
CA CYS A 174 -15.61 11.39 -3.23
C CYS A 174 -16.10 12.74 -2.71
N PRO A 175 -15.46 13.26 -1.67
CA PRO A 175 -15.85 14.54 -1.13
C PRO A 175 -15.43 15.64 -2.11
N PHE A 176 -16.27 16.65 -2.24
CA PHE A 176 -16.02 17.83 -3.07
C PHE A 176 -15.88 19.04 -2.14
N PRO A 177 -14.82 19.85 -2.30
CA PRO A 177 -14.55 20.92 -1.34
C PRO A 177 -15.75 21.87 -1.24
N GLY A 178 -16.31 21.98 -0.03
CA GLY A 178 -17.45 22.84 0.23
C GLY A 178 -18.83 22.28 -0.14
N THR A 179 -18.96 21.03 -0.60
CA THR A 179 -20.27 20.43 -0.91
C THR A 179 -20.55 19.10 -0.21
N GLN A 180 -19.54 18.28 0.07
CA GLN A 180 -19.71 17.01 0.79
C GLN A 180 -18.51 16.73 1.70
N PRO A 181 -18.69 16.59 3.03
CA PRO A 181 -17.59 16.20 3.91
C PRO A 181 -17.26 14.73 3.69
N GLY A 182 -15.99 14.38 3.80
CA GLY A 182 -15.47 13.03 3.58
C GLY A 182 -14.63 12.57 4.74
N THR A 183 -14.37 11.27 4.84
CA THR A 183 -13.35 10.80 5.77
C THR A 183 -11.96 11.28 5.29
N PRO A 184 -11.00 11.52 6.19
CA PRO A 184 -9.62 11.86 5.83
C PRO A 184 -9.01 10.96 4.75
N ALA A 185 -9.15 9.64 4.87
CA ALA A 185 -8.65 8.69 3.89
C ALA A 185 -9.28 8.85 2.50
N VAL A 186 -10.60 9.09 2.41
CA VAL A 186 -11.27 9.22 1.12
C VAL A 186 -10.84 10.51 0.43
N TRP A 187 -10.64 11.60 1.17
CA TRP A 187 -9.99 12.80 0.65
C TRP A 187 -8.61 12.50 0.06
N ASN A 188 -7.77 11.79 0.81
CA ASN A 188 -6.41 11.46 0.40
C ASN A 188 -6.33 10.49 -0.80
N GLN A 189 -7.40 9.77 -1.13
CA GLN A 189 -7.45 8.82 -2.26
C GLN A 189 -8.02 9.45 -3.54
N THR A 190 -8.46 10.71 -3.50
CA THR A 190 -8.91 11.39 -4.74
C THR A 190 -7.71 11.63 -5.68
N ARG A 191 -7.93 11.52 -6.99
CA ARG A 191 -6.88 11.70 -8.03
C ARG A 191 -6.03 12.97 -7.85
N ASN A 192 -6.65 14.06 -7.40
CA ASN A 192 -6.03 15.37 -7.27
C ASN A 192 -5.68 15.75 -5.82
N ALA A 193 -5.73 14.78 -4.90
CA ALA A 193 -5.33 14.95 -3.52
C ALA A 193 -3.88 15.45 -3.42
N THR A 194 -3.65 16.38 -2.51
CA THR A 194 -2.30 16.81 -2.10
C THR A 194 -1.50 15.62 -1.61
N PHE A 195 -2.12 14.72 -0.83
CA PHE A 195 -1.52 13.46 -0.43
C PHE A 195 -0.99 12.64 -1.62
N ILE A 196 -1.78 12.42 -2.68
CA ILE A 196 -1.34 11.64 -3.84
C ILE A 196 -0.21 12.36 -4.59
N ARG A 197 -0.31 13.68 -4.78
CA ARG A 197 0.77 14.46 -5.41
C ARG A 197 2.08 14.32 -4.62
N THR A 198 2.02 14.51 -3.31
CA THR A 198 3.17 14.40 -2.41
C THR A 198 3.66 12.97 -2.24
N LEU A 199 2.80 11.95 -2.30
CA LEU A 199 3.22 10.54 -2.35
C LEU A 199 4.08 10.31 -3.60
N ARG A 200 3.62 10.80 -4.75
CA ARG A 200 4.24 10.55 -6.05
C ARG A 200 5.48 11.39 -6.34
N SER A 201 5.61 12.57 -5.72
CA SER A 201 6.78 13.45 -5.86
C SER A 201 8.08 12.78 -5.36
N GLY A 202 9.26 13.31 -5.72
CA GLY A 202 10.55 12.75 -5.28
C GLY A 202 10.76 11.27 -5.67
N GLY A 203 10.20 10.86 -6.82
CA GLY A 203 10.25 9.48 -7.31
C GLY A 203 9.42 8.48 -6.49
N GLY A 204 8.43 8.94 -5.72
CA GLY A 204 7.53 8.04 -4.98
C GLY A 204 6.49 7.34 -5.85
N ASP A 205 6.37 7.72 -7.13
CA ASP A 205 5.67 6.94 -8.16
C ASP A 205 6.48 5.80 -8.78
N SER A 206 7.68 5.56 -8.26
CA SER A 206 8.48 4.36 -8.51
C SER A 206 8.61 3.51 -7.25
N ALA A 207 8.75 2.20 -7.43
CA ALA A 207 8.93 1.26 -6.33
C ALA A 207 10.17 1.58 -5.48
N TYR A 208 10.07 1.31 -4.18
CA TYR A 208 11.18 1.41 -3.21
C TYR A 208 11.82 0.06 -2.88
N VAL A 209 11.05 -1.01 -3.06
CA VAL A 209 11.42 -2.41 -2.86
C VAL A 209 10.86 -3.20 -4.04
N PRO A 210 11.25 -4.47 -4.27
CA PRO A 210 10.66 -5.25 -5.34
C PRO A 210 9.13 -5.30 -5.22
N THR A 211 8.39 -4.91 -6.26
CA THR A 211 6.93 -4.73 -6.18
C THR A 211 6.16 -5.50 -7.24
N THR A 212 5.11 -6.19 -6.82
CA THR A 212 4.12 -6.82 -7.72
C THR A 212 2.80 -6.07 -7.58
N SER A 213 2.45 -5.25 -8.58
CA SER A 213 1.16 -4.57 -8.63
C SER A 213 0.17 -5.38 -9.45
N ILE A 214 -0.97 -5.75 -8.86
CA ILE A 214 -1.99 -6.60 -9.47
C ILE A 214 -3.32 -5.87 -9.42
N TYR A 215 -3.93 -5.61 -10.58
CA TYR A 215 -5.12 -4.77 -10.68
C TYR A 215 -6.02 -5.18 -11.85
N SER A 216 -7.23 -4.64 -11.87
CA SER A 216 -8.22 -4.95 -12.90
C SER A 216 -8.75 -3.69 -13.57
N ALA A 217 -8.86 -3.74 -14.90
CA ALA A 217 -9.53 -2.74 -15.73
C ALA A 217 -10.98 -2.47 -15.29
N THR A 218 -11.65 -3.48 -14.73
CA THR A 218 -13.07 -3.44 -14.34
C THR A 218 -13.29 -3.07 -12.88
N ASP A 219 -12.24 -2.65 -12.17
CA ASP A 219 -12.33 -2.18 -10.78
C ASP A 219 -13.34 -1.03 -10.67
N GLU A 220 -14.39 -1.22 -9.88
CA GLU A 220 -15.49 -0.28 -9.73
C GLU A 220 -15.21 0.86 -8.74
N VAL A 221 -14.12 0.77 -7.97
CA VAL A 221 -13.74 1.74 -6.93
C VAL A 221 -12.60 2.63 -7.43
N VAL A 222 -11.57 2.02 -8.01
CA VAL A 222 -10.37 2.71 -8.48
C VAL A 222 -10.42 2.79 -9.99
N GLN A 223 -10.41 4.02 -10.53
CA GLN A 223 -10.24 4.26 -11.96
C GLN A 223 -9.37 5.50 -12.21
N PRO A 224 -8.64 5.55 -13.34
CA PRO A 224 -8.45 4.48 -14.32
C PRO A 224 -7.63 3.30 -13.76
N GLN A 225 -7.89 2.07 -14.21
CA GLN A 225 -7.11 0.85 -13.88
C GLN A 225 -6.69 0.02 -15.11
N SER A 226 -6.40 0.69 -16.23
CA SER A 226 -5.90 0.04 -17.46
C SER A 226 -4.65 0.70 -18.03
N GLY A 227 -3.77 -0.14 -18.57
CA GLY A 227 -2.53 0.24 -19.22
C GLY A 227 -1.56 1.01 -18.32
N PRO A 228 -0.56 1.70 -18.91
CA PRO A 228 0.39 2.53 -18.16
C PRO A 228 -0.25 3.73 -17.45
N GLY A 229 -1.53 4.04 -17.73
CA GLY A 229 -2.29 5.08 -17.05
C GLY A 229 -3.04 4.61 -15.81
N ALA A 230 -3.02 3.30 -15.52
CA ALA A 230 -3.67 2.71 -14.35
C ALA A 230 -3.17 3.34 -13.04
N SER A 231 -4.06 3.55 -12.09
CA SER A 231 -3.71 4.08 -10.77
C SER A 231 -2.76 3.17 -10.01
N ALA A 232 -2.92 1.86 -10.18
CA ALA A 232 -2.05 0.84 -9.62
C ALA A 232 -0.67 0.74 -10.29
N PHE A 233 -0.44 1.42 -11.43
CA PHE A 233 0.82 1.31 -12.15
C PHE A 233 1.95 1.99 -11.38
N LEU A 234 3.01 1.23 -11.09
CA LEU A 234 4.21 1.73 -10.42
C LEU A 234 5.42 1.61 -11.34
N ARG A 235 6.28 2.63 -11.38
CA ARG A 235 7.51 2.61 -12.17
C ARG A 235 8.65 1.92 -11.42
N ASP A 236 9.76 1.70 -12.11
CA ASP A 236 10.97 1.10 -11.52
C ASP A 236 12.23 1.95 -11.75
N ALA A 237 12.15 3.26 -11.46
CA ALA A 237 13.31 4.14 -11.62
C ALA A 237 14.53 3.75 -10.74
N ARG A 238 14.32 2.92 -9.72
CA ARG A 238 15.36 2.45 -8.79
C ARG A 238 15.95 1.08 -9.17
N GLY A 239 15.43 0.43 -10.21
CA GLY A 239 15.87 -0.90 -10.63
C GLY A 239 15.69 -1.98 -9.56
N VAL A 240 14.66 -1.85 -8.71
CA VAL A 240 14.35 -2.81 -7.64
C VAL A 240 13.55 -4.01 -8.15
N GLY A 241 13.03 -3.93 -9.38
CA GLY A 241 12.17 -4.93 -10.00
C GLY A 241 10.70 -4.66 -9.74
N VAL A 242 9.94 -4.41 -10.82
CA VAL A 242 8.49 -4.20 -10.75
C VAL A 242 7.78 -5.05 -11.80
N THR A 243 6.68 -5.68 -11.37
CA THR A 243 5.69 -6.29 -12.26
C THR A 243 4.36 -5.57 -12.08
N ASN A 244 3.84 -4.99 -13.16
CA ASN A 244 2.48 -4.45 -13.23
C ASN A 244 1.61 -5.43 -14.01
N CYS A 245 0.72 -6.13 -13.32
CA CYS A 245 -0.17 -7.14 -13.87
C CYS A 245 -1.61 -6.62 -13.93
N GLU A 246 -2.02 -6.14 -15.10
CA GLU A 246 -3.43 -5.95 -15.42
C GLU A 246 -4.05 -7.31 -15.74
N LEU A 247 -4.93 -7.80 -14.87
CA LEU A 247 -5.48 -9.16 -14.95
C LEU A 247 -6.06 -9.49 -16.34
N GLN A 248 -6.79 -8.54 -16.93
CA GLN A 248 -7.44 -8.71 -18.23
C GLN A 248 -6.47 -8.94 -19.40
N LEU A 249 -5.19 -8.53 -19.29
CA LEU A 249 -4.19 -8.74 -20.33
C LEU A 249 -3.59 -10.14 -20.32
N HIS A 250 -3.70 -10.86 -19.19
CA HIS A 250 -3.04 -12.14 -18.99
C HIS A 250 -4.01 -13.33 -18.89
N VAL A 251 -5.29 -13.08 -18.61
CA VAL A 251 -6.29 -14.15 -18.62
C VAL A 251 -6.64 -14.53 -20.08
N PRO A 252 -6.45 -15.79 -20.51
CA PRO A 252 -6.80 -16.21 -21.86
C PRO A 252 -8.29 -15.98 -22.15
N ARG A 253 -8.61 -15.52 -23.37
CA ARG A 253 -10.01 -15.24 -23.78
C ARG A 253 -10.96 -16.43 -23.61
N SER A 254 -10.46 -17.65 -23.76
CA SER A 254 -11.23 -18.88 -23.54
C SER A 254 -11.74 -19.04 -22.11
N PHE A 255 -11.15 -18.32 -21.14
CA PHE A 255 -11.53 -18.33 -19.73
C PHE A 255 -12.13 -17.01 -19.26
N ALA A 256 -12.45 -16.10 -20.18
CA ALA A 256 -13.06 -14.80 -19.86
C ALA A 256 -14.35 -14.95 -19.02
N ALA A 257 -15.18 -15.96 -19.32
CA ALA A 257 -16.41 -16.27 -18.58
C ALA A 257 -16.17 -16.90 -17.20
N ALA A 258 -15.00 -17.52 -16.99
CA ALA A 258 -14.64 -18.16 -15.73
C ALA A 258 -14.02 -17.18 -14.74
N GLY A 259 -14.15 -15.85 -14.90
CA GLY A 259 -13.60 -14.85 -13.97
C GLY A 259 -12.53 -13.94 -14.58
N GLY A 260 -12.21 -14.09 -15.87
CA GLY A 260 -11.20 -13.26 -16.54
C GLY A 260 -11.68 -11.87 -16.98
N LEU A 261 -12.96 -11.73 -17.34
CA LEU A 261 -13.46 -10.49 -17.93
C LEU A 261 -13.80 -9.43 -16.87
N PHE A 262 -14.27 -9.85 -15.70
CA PHE A 262 -14.69 -8.97 -14.62
C PHE A 262 -14.04 -9.40 -13.31
N CYS A 263 -13.31 -8.48 -12.71
CA CYS A 263 -12.80 -8.57 -11.36
C CYS A 263 -13.10 -7.23 -10.68
N SER A 264 -13.99 -7.26 -9.68
CA SER A 264 -14.25 -6.11 -8.82
C SER A 264 -13.06 -5.81 -7.91
N HIS A 265 -13.11 -4.67 -7.23
CA HIS A 265 -12.04 -4.15 -6.38
C HIS A 265 -11.59 -5.15 -5.30
N GLU A 266 -12.52 -5.80 -4.60
CA GLU A 266 -12.25 -6.82 -3.59
C GLU A 266 -12.06 -8.23 -4.18
N ALA A 267 -12.56 -8.50 -5.39
CA ALA A 267 -12.41 -9.81 -6.02
C ALA A 267 -10.94 -10.18 -6.29
N VAL A 268 -10.07 -9.19 -6.42
CA VAL A 268 -8.61 -9.40 -6.57
C VAL A 268 -8.04 -10.26 -5.43
N LEU A 269 -8.62 -10.18 -4.23
CA LEU A 269 -8.16 -10.91 -3.04
C LEU A 269 -8.36 -12.43 -3.13
N TYR A 270 -9.27 -12.89 -3.99
CA TYR A 270 -9.46 -14.31 -4.26
C TYR A 270 -9.16 -14.71 -5.71
N HIS A 271 -8.71 -13.78 -6.55
CA HIS A 271 -8.47 -14.04 -7.97
C HIS A 271 -7.33 -15.06 -8.14
N PRO A 272 -7.50 -16.11 -8.98
CA PRO A 272 -6.52 -17.19 -9.08
C PRO A 272 -5.14 -16.73 -9.57
N LEU A 273 -5.09 -15.83 -10.56
CA LEU A 273 -3.82 -15.25 -11.03
C LEU A 273 -3.17 -14.35 -9.97
N ALA A 274 -3.97 -13.63 -9.18
CA ALA A 274 -3.43 -12.79 -8.12
C ALA A 274 -2.77 -13.66 -7.05
N TRP A 275 -3.43 -14.75 -6.64
CA TRP A 275 -2.85 -15.74 -5.73
C TRP A 275 -1.58 -16.40 -6.28
N ALA A 276 -1.57 -16.77 -7.56
CA ALA A 276 -0.39 -17.36 -8.18
C ALA A 276 0.81 -16.40 -8.19
N LEU A 277 0.58 -15.11 -8.49
CA LEU A 277 1.62 -14.07 -8.43
C LEU A 277 2.09 -13.78 -7.00
N ILE A 278 1.18 -13.78 -6.01
CA ILE A 278 1.53 -13.68 -4.58
C ILE A 278 2.46 -14.84 -4.19
N ALA A 279 2.08 -16.06 -4.52
CA ALA A 279 2.87 -17.25 -4.21
C ALA A 279 4.25 -17.21 -4.90
N ASP A 280 4.28 -16.80 -6.16
CA ASP A 280 5.52 -16.67 -6.93
C ASP A 280 6.46 -15.59 -6.36
N ALA A 281 5.93 -14.42 -5.99
CA ALA A 281 6.69 -13.33 -5.39
C ALA A 281 7.31 -13.73 -4.05
N ILE A 282 6.53 -14.39 -3.18
CA ILE A 282 7.00 -14.82 -1.86
C ILE A 282 8.08 -15.89 -1.97
N GLN A 283 7.91 -16.88 -2.84
CA GLN A 283 8.83 -18.02 -2.95
C GLN A 283 10.17 -17.68 -3.61
N HIS A 284 10.22 -16.69 -4.50
CA HIS A 284 11.46 -16.36 -5.22
C HIS A 284 12.24 -15.19 -4.60
N GLY A 285 11.59 -14.37 -3.78
CA GLY A 285 12.11 -13.04 -3.44
C GLY A 285 12.10 -12.13 -4.68
N GLY A 286 11.66 -10.88 -4.53
CA GLY A 286 11.45 -9.99 -5.67
C GLY A 286 9.98 -9.91 -6.13
N PRO A 287 9.71 -9.35 -7.32
CA PRO A 287 8.35 -9.30 -7.85
C PRO A 287 7.94 -10.68 -8.42
N GLY A 288 6.65 -10.96 -8.33
CA GLY A 288 6.01 -12.10 -8.98
C GLY A 288 6.05 -11.90 -10.50
N LYS A 289 6.36 -12.96 -11.25
CA LYS A 289 6.54 -12.91 -12.70
C LYS A 289 5.48 -13.76 -13.38
N VAL A 290 4.75 -13.13 -14.30
CA VAL A 290 3.68 -13.79 -15.05
C VAL A 290 4.24 -14.95 -15.88
N GLU A 291 5.48 -14.82 -16.36
CA GLU A 291 6.15 -15.83 -17.19
C GLU A 291 6.45 -17.13 -16.43
N ARG A 292 6.44 -17.11 -15.09
CA ARG A 292 6.62 -18.29 -14.23
C ARG A 292 5.31 -19.01 -13.92
N ILE A 293 4.17 -18.50 -14.40
CA ILE A 293 2.83 -19.01 -14.06
C ILE A 293 2.25 -19.78 -15.24
N ASP A 294 1.75 -20.99 -14.97
CA ASP A 294 0.90 -21.72 -15.94
C ASP A 294 -0.49 -21.07 -16.00
N LEU A 295 -0.61 -20.04 -16.85
CA LEU A 295 -1.84 -19.29 -17.05
C LEU A 295 -2.99 -20.17 -17.54
N ALA A 296 -2.72 -21.22 -18.31
CA ALA A 296 -3.77 -22.12 -18.81
C ALA A 296 -4.39 -22.92 -17.67
N THR A 297 -3.61 -23.30 -16.66
CA THR A 297 -4.12 -23.99 -15.47
C THR A 297 -4.73 -23.02 -14.46
N VAL A 298 -4.03 -21.94 -14.14
CA VAL A 298 -4.46 -20.99 -13.10
C VAL A 298 -5.75 -20.28 -13.51
N CYS A 299 -5.84 -19.78 -14.74
CA CYS A 299 -6.98 -18.99 -15.19
C CYS A 299 -8.21 -19.83 -15.59
N ARG A 300 -8.14 -21.17 -15.58
CA ARG A 300 -9.32 -22.05 -15.76
C ARG A 300 -10.33 -21.94 -14.62
N ARG A 301 -9.88 -21.49 -13.46
CA ARG A 301 -10.69 -21.36 -12.25
C ARG A 301 -11.19 -19.91 -12.15
N GLY A 302 -12.33 -19.70 -11.50
CA GLY A 302 -12.80 -18.34 -11.17
C GLY A 302 -12.35 -17.80 -9.83
N ARG A 303 -11.66 -18.63 -9.05
CA ARG A 303 -11.12 -18.31 -7.74
C ARG A 303 -9.85 -19.11 -7.51
N ALA A 304 -8.98 -18.60 -6.65
CA ALA A 304 -7.83 -19.34 -6.16
C ALA A 304 -8.24 -20.69 -5.56
N GLU A 305 -7.40 -21.70 -5.74
CA GLU A 305 -7.59 -23.01 -5.13
C GLU A 305 -7.60 -22.89 -3.61
N GLY A 306 -8.57 -23.53 -2.95
CA GLY A 306 -8.82 -23.36 -1.51
C GLY A 306 -9.88 -22.30 -1.15
N ILE A 307 -10.30 -21.47 -2.11
CA ILE A 307 -11.40 -20.51 -1.92
C ILE A 307 -12.74 -21.10 -2.39
N GLY A 308 -13.62 -21.34 -1.43
CA GLY A 308 -14.99 -21.76 -1.66
C GLY A 308 -15.93 -20.61 -2.05
N LEU A 309 -17.18 -20.93 -2.36
CA LEU A 309 -18.20 -19.92 -2.67
C LEU A 309 -18.50 -18.99 -1.48
N VAL A 310 -18.53 -19.53 -0.26
CA VAL A 310 -18.78 -18.75 0.96
C VAL A 310 -17.64 -17.78 1.24
N ASP A 311 -16.40 -18.20 1.01
CA ASP A 311 -15.21 -17.36 1.15
C ASP A 311 -15.25 -16.17 0.18
N ALA A 312 -15.59 -16.44 -1.08
CA ALA A 312 -15.75 -15.41 -2.10
C ALA A 312 -16.90 -14.46 -1.78
N ALA A 313 -18.06 -14.98 -1.35
CA ALA A 313 -19.20 -14.17 -0.95
C ALA A 313 -18.88 -13.27 0.26
N ARG A 314 -18.12 -13.77 1.25
CA ARG A 314 -17.63 -12.97 2.38
C ARG A 314 -16.66 -11.88 1.95
N THR A 315 -15.78 -12.19 0.99
CA THR A 315 -14.86 -11.19 0.42
C THR A 315 -15.64 -10.11 -0.33
N GLN A 316 -16.63 -10.48 -1.15
CA GLN A 316 -17.52 -9.54 -1.85
C GLN A 316 -18.30 -8.65 -0.87
N ALA A 317 -18.73 -9.20 0.27
CA ALA A 317 -19.42 -8.43 1.30
C ALA A 317 -18.56 -7.32 1.94
N LEU A 318 -17.23 -7.32 1.74
CA LEU A 318 -16.35 -6.25 2.19
C LEU A 318 -16.76 -4.90 1.61
N ALA A 319 -17.23 -4.83 0.36
CA ALA A 319 -17.62 -3.57 -0.26
C ALA A 319 -18.74 -2.86 0.55
N ALA A 320 -19.79 -3.60 0.93
CA ALA A 320 -20.88 -3.08 1.75
C ALA A 320 -20.42 -2.75 3.18
N GLY A 321 -19.57 -3.59 3.77
CA GLY A 321 -18.97 -3.35 5.09
C GLY A 321 -18.13 -2.08 5.12
N ALA A 322 -17.21 -1.94 4.18
CA ALA A 322 -16.35 -0.77 4.02
C ALA A 322 -17.16 0.49 3.79
N LEU A 323 -18.15 0.46 2.89
CA LEU A 323 -19.06 1.59 2.65
C LEU A 323 -19.75 2.03 3.95
N LYS A 324 -20.28 1.09 4.74
CA LYS A 324 -20.89 1.39 6.04
C LYS A 324 -19.90 2.10 6.96
N GLN A 325 -18.67 1.58 7.10
CA GLN A 325 -17.66 2.17 7.99
C GLN A 325 -17.23 3.55 7.52
N ILE A 326 -17.07 3.75 6.21
CA ILE A 326 -16.78 5.06 5.60
C ILE A 326 -17.90 6.05 5.91
N LEU A 327 -19.17 5.65 5.78
CA LEU A 327 -20.32 6.53 6.06
C LEU A 327 -20.40 6.92 7.54
N PHE A 328 -20.18 5.99 8.47
CA PHE A 328 -20.32 6.24 9.91
C PHE A 328 -19.07 6.78 10.61
N PHE A 329 -17.91 6.81 9.95
CA PHE A 329 -16.69 7.37 10.54
C PHE A 329 -16.83 8.87 10.87
N SER A 330 -16.29 9.30 12.00
CA SER A 330 -16.28 10.70 12.43
C SER A 330 -14.95 11.03 13.11
N PRO A 331 -14.39 12.24 12.94
CA PRO A 331 -14.94 13.39 12.19
C PRO A 331 -14.79 13.25 10.66
N LYS A 332 -15.67 13.93 9.92
CA LYS A 332 -15.55 14.10 8.46
C LYS A 332 -15.19 15.55 8.11
N PRO A 333 -13.92 15.86 7.80
CA PRO A 333 -13.54 17.19 7.37
C PRO A 333 -14.16 17.56 6.01
N TRP A 334 -14.34 18.87 5.82
CA TRP A 334 -14.84 19.47 4.57
C TRP A 334 -13.76 19.68 3.51
N ARG A 335 -12.51 19.38 3.85
CA ARG A 335 -11.34 19.51 2.99
C ARG A 335 -10.37 18.37 3.31
N GLU A 336 -9.44 18.16 2.38
CA GLU A 336 -8.32 17.25 2.61
C GLU A 336 -7.54 17.66 3.87
N PRO A 337 -7.20 16.71 4.77
CA PRO A 337 -6.36 16.99 5.92
C PRO A 337 -4.97 17.51 5.52
N GLU A 338 -4.37 18.32 6.40
CA GLU A 338 -2.99 18.75 6.24
C GLU A 338 -2.02 17.56 6.30
N LEU A 339 -0.95 17.66 5.53
CA LEU A 339 0.13 16.68 5.55
C LEU A 339 1.05 16.90 6.74
N PRO A 340 1.67 15.83 7.27
CA PRO A 340 2.65 15.96 8.34
C PRO A 340 3.89 16.74 7.87
N GLY A 341 4.54 17.46 8.80
CA GLY A 341 5.64 18.39 8.48
C GLY A 341 6.78 17.77 7.69
N TYR A 342 7.17 16.53 7.99
CA TYR A 342 8.25 15.82 7.29
C TYR A 342 7.97 15.63 5.79
N ALA A 343 6.70 15.60 5.37
CA ALA A 343 6.31 15.43 3.97
C ALA A 343 6.38 16.75 3.19
N VAL A 344 6.27 17.88 3.90
CA VAL A 344 6.33 19.24 3.32
C VAL A 344 7.77 19.75 3.27
N GLU A 345 8.59 19.41 4.26
CA GLU A 345 10.01 19.82 4.32
C GLU A 345 10.89 19.07 3.31
N GLY A 346 10.60 17.79 3.05
CA GLY A 346 11.33 17.00 2.04
C GLY A 346 11.24 17.56 0.62
N GLU A 347 10.15 18.27 0.28
CA GLU A 347 10.02 18.96 -1.00
C GLU A 347 10.85 20.26 -1.07
N ARG A 348 11.23 20.87 0.07
CA ARG A 348 12.06 22.08 0.09
C ARG A 348 13.55 21.77 -0.13
N VAL A 349 14.05 20.67 0.44
CA VAL A 349 15.47 20.30 0.35
C VAL A 349 15.87 19.86 -1.06
N GLU A 350 15.01 19.13 -1.78
CA GLU A 350 15.31 18.73 -3.18
C GLU A 350 15.27 19.92 -4.17
N VAL A 351 14.57 21.01 -3.85
CA VAL A 351 14.42 22.17 -4.74
C VAL A 351 15.55 23.21 -4.54
N GLU A 352 16.14 23.32 -3.34
CA GLU A 352 17.19 24.32 -3.06
C GLU A 352 18.61 23.91 -3.48
N GLU A 353 18.94 22.61 -3.58
CA GLU A 353 20.32 22.19 -3.94
C GLU A 353 20.59 22.07 -5.45
N ALA A 354 19.56 22.04 -6.31
CA ALA A 354 19.74 21.80 -7.74
C ALA A 354 20.14 23.04 -8.57
N VAL A 355 20.19 24.25 -7.99
CA VAL A 355 20.42 25.48 -8.77
C VAL A 355 21.32 26.51 -8.06
N VAL A 356 22.52 26.16 -7.59
CA VAL A 356 23.60 27.17 -7.41
C VAL A 356 24.99 26.54 -7.51
N ARG A 357 25.41 26.06 -8.68
CA ARG A 357 26.84 25.92 -9.01
C ARG A 357 27.09 26.20 -10.49
N ASP A 358 27.22 27.49 -10.81
CA ASP A 358 28.27 27.97 -11.71
C ASP A 358 28.49 29.47 -11.49
N VAL A 359 29.48 29.74 -10.64
CA VAL A 359 30.03 31.07 -10.40
C VAL A 359 31.17 31.30 -11.38
N VAL A 360 31.01 32.33 -12.21
CA VAL A 360 32.01 33.33 -12.62
C VAL A 360 33.38 32.81 -13.07
N LYS A 361 33.69 33.03 -14.36
CA LYS A 361 35.05 33.33 -14.82
C LYS A 361 35.01 34.57 -15.73
N GLY A 362 35.43 35.72 -15.21
CA GLY A 362 36.09 36.77 -16.01
C GLY A 362 37.52 36.32 -16.36
N PRO A 363 38.21 36.91 -17.35
CA PRO A 363 38.62 38.33 -17.37
C PRO A 363 38.51 38.94 -18.80
N ALA A 364 38.92 40.14 -19.21
CA ALA A 364 39.74 41.24 -18.71
C ALA A 364 39.29 42.55 -19.40
N VAL A 365 39.71 43.68 -18.84
CA VAL A 365 39.42 45.06 -19.28
C VAL A 365 40.16 45.43 -20.57
N ALA A 366 39.48 46.18 -21.47
CA ALA A 366 40.10 47.12 -22.41
C ALA A 366 39.23 48.39 -22.50
N VAL A 367 39.89 49.54 -22.55
CA VAL A 367 39.36 50.91 -22.36
C VAL A 367 39.26 51.65 -23.71
N ALA A 368 38.39 52.67 -23.74
CA ALA A 368 38.24 53.79 -24.71
C ALA A 368 37.24 53.53 -25.87
N SER A 369 36.41 54.48 -26.34
CA SER A 369 36.30 55.93 -26.14
C SER A 369 34.84 56.40 -26.36
N GLU A 370 34.55 57.63 -25.92
CA GLU A 370 33.33 58.41 -26.21
C GLU A 370 33.00 58.48 -27.71
N MET A 371 31.70 58.53 -28.05
CA MET A 371 31.13 59.54 -28.98
C MET A 371 29.61 59.60 -28.89
N SER A 372 29.14 60.84 -28.88
CA SER A 372 27.79 61.39 -28.82
C SER A 372 26.91 61.14 -30.05
N GLY A 373 25.59 61.25 -29.86
CA GLY A 373 24.61 61.69 -30.87
C GLY A 373 23.56 60.64 -31.22
N LEU A 374 22.29 60.80 -30.87
CA LEU A 374 21.23 61.64 -31.49
C LEU A 374 20.34 60.85 -32.49
N VAL A 375 19.03 61.01 -32.28
CA VAL A 375 17.87 60.90 -33.20
C VAL A 375 16.99 59.63 -33.15
N SER A 376 15.68 59.92 -33.00
CA SER A 376 14.44 59.14 -33.09
C SER A 376 14.28 58.34 -34.40
N VAL A 377 13.42 57.32 -34.49
CA VAL A 377 11.94 57.32 -34.46
C VAL A 377 11.42 56.03 -33.85
#